data_AF-A0A7S1X0B8-F1
#
_entry.id   AF-A0A7S1X0B8-F1
#
_cell.length_a   1.000
_cell.length_b   1.000
_cell.length_c   1.000
_cell.angle_alpha   90.00
_cell.angle_beta   90.00
_cell.angle_gamma   90.00
#
_symmetry.space_group_name_H-M   'P 1'
#
loop_
_entity.id
_entity.type
_entity.pdbx_description
1 polymer ?
#
loop_
_entity_poly.entity_id
_entity_poly.type
_entity_poly.pdbx_seq_one_letter_code
_entity_poly.pdbx_strand_id
1 'polypeptide(L)'
;ARPVQNLVGSGHSSRRIEAARPAKHRCFGSTASRRPDFLTCVTMVWKGFEFGPAPDYPGGPKGRSEDPVGYFQWKEHDVREKYVKMAQAKILRQKLKECYWKEEVNHMKNCKELAQQYLQSIQGIGVHRVNQGQFDK
;
A
#
# COMPACT_ATOMS: atom_id res chain seq x y z
N ALA A 1 30.87 -22.11 47.22
CA ALA A 1 29.44 -21.90 46.91
C ALA A 1 29.33 -21.36 45.48
N ARG A 2 28.64 -22.08 44.58
CA ARG A 2 28.29 -21.57 43.24
C ARG A 2 26.89 -20.97 43.32
N PRO A 3 26.66 -19.72 42.88
CA PRO A 3 25.32 -19.27 42.61
C PRO A 3 24.87 -19.70 41.21
N VAL A 4 23.58 -20.04 41.17
CA VAL A 4 22.80 -20.67 40.11
C VAL A 4 22.51 -19.68 38.97
N GLN A 5 22.47 -20.20 37.75
CA GLN A 5 22.15 -19.50 36.50
C GLN A 5 20.77 -18.81 36.57
N ASN A 6 20.60 -17.67 35.89
CA ASN A 6 19.32 -17.26 35.32
C ASN A 6 19.55 -16.51 34.00
N LEU A 7 19.15 -17.16 32.91
CA LEU A 7 19.05 -16.64 31.56
C LEU A 7 17.90 -15.62 31.51
N VAL A 8 18.18 -14.35 31.25
CA VAL A 8 17.13 -13.38 30.90
C VAL A 8 17.15 -13.21 29.39
N GLY A 9 16.17 -13.81 28.74
CA GLY A 9 16.00 -13.82 27.30
C GLY A 9 15.84 -12.42 26.73
N SER A 10 16.58 -12.16 25.66
CA SER A 10 16.40 -11.02 24.76
C SER A 10 15.00 -11.08 24.16
N GLY A 11 14.11 -10.23 24.65
CA GLY A 11 12.75 -10.08 24.16
C GLY A 11 12.77 -9.48 22.76
N HIS A 12 12.74 -10.34 21.74
CA HIS A 12 12.28 -9.95 20.41
C HIS A 12 10.86 -9.41 20.56
N SER A 13 10.71 -8.08 20.49
CA SER A 13 9.41 -7.43 20.31
C SER A 13 8.90 -7.76 18.91
N SER A 14 8.39 -8.97 18.73
CA SER A 14 7.46 -9.27 17.66
C SER A 14 6.21 -8.44 17.93
N ARG A 15 6.18 -7.20 17.43
CA ARG A 15 4.90 -6.52 17.18
C ARG A 15 4.21 -7.34 16.11
N ARG A 16 3.44 -8.33 16.57
CA ARG A 16 2.40 -8.95 15.77
C ARG A 16 1.56 -7.78 15.29
N ILE A 17 1.64 -7.46 14.00
CA ILE A 17 0.66 -6.59 13.36
C ILE A 17 -0.64 -7.39 13.51
N GLU A 18 -1.41 -7.09 14.55
CA GLU A 18 -2.80 -7.47 14.59
C GLU A 18 -3.44 -6.74 13.42
N ALA A 19 -3.58 -7.46 12.30
CA ALA A 19 -4.57 -7.11 11.32
C ALA A 19 -5.88 -7.03 12.10
N ALA A 20 -6.31 -5.80 12.40
CA ALA A 20 -7.63 -5.54 12.92
C ALA A 20 -8.59 -6.07 11.86
N ARG A 21 -9.00 -7.33 12.02
CA ARG A 21 -10.17 -7.85 11.33
C ARG A 21 -11.26 -6.83 11.67
N PRO A 22 -11.88 -6.14 10.70
CA PRO A 22 -12.94 -5.22 11.02
C PRO A 22 -14.00 -6.04 11.75
N ALA A 23 -14.12 -5.79 13.06
CA ALA A 23 -15.11 -6.44 13.88
C ALA A 23 -16.45 -6.11 13.25
N LYS A 24 -17.14 -7.13 12.73
CA LYS A 24 -18.51 -7.01 12.26
C LYS A 24 -19.29 -6.29 13.37
N HIS A 25 -19.91 -5.16 13.01
CA HIS A 25 -20.77 -4.30 13.81
C HIS A 25 -21.10 -4.87 15.21
N ARG A 26 -20.34 -4.46 16.23
CA ARG A 26 -20.70 -4.73 17.62
C ARG A 26 -21.34 -3.48 18.20
N CYS A 27 -22.66 -3.38 18.10
CA CYS A 27 -23.43 -2.39 18.83
C CYS A 27 -23.35 -2.77 20.32
N PHE A 28 -22.68 -1.96 21.14
CA PHE A 28 -22.72 -2.12 22.60
C PHE A 28 -24.08 -1.61 23.09
N GLY A 29 -24.99 -2.53 23.41
CA GLY A 29 -26.22 -2.21 24.11
C GLY A 29 -25.94 -2.07 25.61
N SER A 30 -25.98 -0.84 26.12
CA SER A 30 -26.07 -0.57 27.56
C SER A 30 -27.53 -0.27 27.91
N THR A 31 -28.13 -1.24 28.61
CA THR A 31 -29.35 -1.20 29.44
C THR A 31 -30.40 -0.10 29.22
N ALA A 32 -31.60 -0.59 28.91
CA ALA A 32 -32.92 -0.11 29.35
C ALA A 32 -33.46 1.23 28.82
N SER A 33 -34.65 1.11 28.20
CA SER A 33 -35.73 2.10 28.12
C SER A 33 -35.45 3.48 27.52
N ARG A 34 -35.13 3.51 26.23
CA ARG A 34 -35.68 4.40 25.19
C ARG A 34 -35.10 3.92 23.87
N ARG A 35 -35.89 3.86 22.80
CA ARG A 35 -35.38 3.48 21.47
C ARG A 35 -34.20 4.42 21.15
N PRO A 36 -32.95 3.91 21.00
CA PRO A 36 -31.89 4.79 20.56
C PRO A 36 -32.20 5.16 19.13
N ASP A 37 -32.33 6.45 18.86
CA ASP A 37 -32.43 6.98 17.51
C ASP A 37 -31.32 6.35 16.66
N PHE A 38 -31.66 5.91 15.45
CA PHE A 38 -30.81 5.18 14.51
C PHE A 38 -29.55 5.95 14.05
N LEU A 39 -29.25 7.08 14.70
CA LEU A 39 -28.37 8.16 14.26
C LEU A 39 -27.05 8.28 15.04
N THR A 40 -26.78 7.44 16.04
CA THR A 40 -25.51 7.50 16.78
C THR A 40 -24.63 6.26 16.59
N CYS A 41 -24.64 5.67 15.39
CA CYS A 41 -23.45 4.96 14.94
C CYS A 41 -22.34 6.00 14.75
N VAL A 42 -21.43 6.12 15.73
CA VAL A 42 -20.19 6.88 15.55
C VAL A 42 -19.49 6.28 14.33
N THR A 43 -19.50 7.02 13.23
CA THR A 43 -18.78 6.66 12.03
C THR A 43 -17.30 6.67 12.39
N MET A 44 -16.70 5.50 12.59
CA MET A 44 -15.26 5.41 12.67
C MET A 44 -14.70 5.75 11.28
N VAL A 45 -14.36 7.02 11.06
CA VAL A 45 -13.68 7.48 9.86
C VAL A 45 -12.30 6.83 9.86
N TRP A 46 -12.11 5.82 9.02
CA TRP A 46 -10.83 5.14 8.91
C TRP A 46 -9.79 6.11 8.34
N LYS A 47 -8.77 6.46 9.13
CA LYS A 47 -7.77 7.49 8.79
C LYS A 47 -6.69 7.01 7.80
N GLY A 48 -6.75 5.75 7.37
CA GLY A 48 -5.73 5.14 6.51
C GLY A 48 -4.55 4.57 7.29
N PHE A 49 -3.55 4.07 6.57
CA PHE A 49 -2.29 3.57 7.10
C PHE A 49 -1.13 4.35 6.46
N GLU A 50 -0.22 4.88 7.29
CA GLU A 50 0.97 5.58 6.83
C GLU A 50 2.17 4.63 6.90
N PHE A 51 2.94 4.59 5.81
CA PHE A 51 4.18 3.83 5.77
C PHE A 51 5.32 4.63 6.42
N GLY A 52 6.21 3.92 7.13
CA GLY A 52 7.42 4.52 7.69
C GLY A 52 8.40 5.01 6.61
N PRO A 53 9.42 5.81 6.99
CA PRO A 53 10.40 6.36 6.06
C PRO A 53 11.20 5.27 5.34
N ALA A 54 11.84 5.65 4.23
CA ALA A 54 12.72 4.75 3.50
C ALA A 54 13.83 4.20 4.39
N PRO A 55 14.14 2.89 4.32
CA PRO A 55 15.22 2.31 5.10
C PRO A 55 16.57 2.85 4.62
N ASP A 56 17.44 3.22 5.56
CA ASP A 56 18.82 3.61 5.28
C ASP A 56 19.65 2.36 4.98
N TYR A 57 19.64 1.94 3.71
CA TYR A 57 20.32 0.73 3.26
C TYR A 57 21.05 1.00 1.94
N PRO A 58 22.38 0.78 1.87
CA PRO A 58 23.15 0.95 0.65
C PRO A 58 22.76 -0.14 -0.35
N GLY A 59 21.83 0.17 -1.25
CA GLY A 59 21.31 -0.76 -2.24
C GLY A 59 22.42 -1.28 -3.16
N GLY A 60 22.87 -2.51 -2.94
CA GLY A 60 23.88 -3.17 -3.76
C GLY A 60 23.80 -4.70 -3.70
N PRO A 61 24.33 -5.42 -4.71
CA PRO A 61 24.24 -6.88 -4.80
C PRO A 61 24.97 -7.61 -3.67
N LYS A 62 25.98 -6.99 -3.05
CA LYS A 62 26.74 -7.56 -1.92
C LYS A 62 25.97 -7.49 -0.59
N GLY A 63 25.02 -6.57 -0.44
CA GLY A 63 24.38 -6.30 0.83
C GLY A 63 23.43 -7.40 1.33
N ARG A 64 22.98 -8.34 0.47
CA ARG A 64 22.09 -9.43 0.90
C ARG A 64 22.74 -10.31 1.96
N SER A 65 24.05 -10.56 1.82
CA SER A 65 24.78 -11.46 2.72
C SER A 65 25.23 -10.77 4.00
N GLU A 66 25.52 -9.47 3.95
CA GLU A 66 25.95 -8.68 5.11
C GLU A 66 24.77 -8.48 6.07
N ASP A 67 23.62 -8.02 5.57
CA ASP A 67 22.43 -7.75 6.39
C ASP A 67 21.15 -8.26 5.70
N PRO A 68 20.72 -9.51 5.97
CA PRO A 68 19.53 -10.07 5.32
C PRO A 68 18.25 -9.31 5.68
N VAL A 69 18.13 -8.82 6.92
CA VAL A 69 16.94 -8.09 7.38
C VAL A 69 16.82 -6.73 6.69
N GLY A 70 17.92 -5.98 6.60
CA GLY A 70 17.95 -4.68 5.92
C GLY A 70 17.65 -4.81 4.42
N TYR A 71 18.20 -5.85 3.78
CA TYR A 71 17.90 -6.15 2.38
C TYR A 71 16.40 -6.36 2.13
N PHE A 72 15.72 -7.16 2.96
CA PHE A 72 14.28 -7.41 2.77
C PHE A 72 13.42 -6.16 3.02
N GLN A 73 13.74 -5.37 4.05
CA GLN A 73 13.05 -4.10 4.31
C GLN A 73 13.17 -3.13 3.12
N TRP A 74 14.37 -3.03 2.53
CA TRP A 74 14.59 -2.23 1.33
C TRP A 74 13.80 -2.76 0.12
N LYS A 75 13.76 -4.08 -0.08
CA LYS A 75 12.96 -4.70 -1.17
C LYS A 75 11.46 -4.46 -0.99
N GLU A 76 10.94 -4.56 0.22
CA GLU A 76 9.54 -4.28 0.53
C GLU A 76 9.18 -2.81 0.22
N HIS A 77 10.08 -1.88 0.56
CA HIS A 77 9.94 -0.48 0.22
C HIS A 77 9.98 -0.24 -1.30
N ASP A 78 10.97 -0.77 -2.02
CA ASP A 78 11.08 -0.65 -3.49
C ASP A 78 9.84 -1.18 -4.21
N VAL A 79 9.33 -2.34 -3.79
CA VAL A 79 8.12 -2.93 -4.35
C VAL A 79 6.90 -2.05 -4.09
N ARG A 80 6.78 -1.47 -2.89
CA ARG A 80 5.70 -0.54 -2.54
C ARG A 80 5.70 0.70 -3.42
N GLU A 81 6.84 1.32 -3.64
CA GLU A 81 6.97 2.49 -4.52
C GLU A 81 6.55 2.18 -5.96
N LYS A 82 6.89 0.99 -6.46
CA LYS A 82 6.42 0.55 -7.78
C LYS A 82 4.91 0.35 -7.82
N TYR A 83 4.30 -0.20 -6.76
CA TYR A 83 2.83 -0.29 -6.66
C TYR A 83 2.16 1.08 -6.63
N VAL A 84 2.75 2.08 -5.97
CA VAL A 84 2.25 3.47 -5.98
C VAL A 84 2.26 4.01 -7.39
N LYS A 85 3.35 3.84 -8.15
CA LYS A 85 3.44 4.25 -9.55
C LYS A 85 2.42 3.54 -10.44
N MET A 86 2.22 2.23 -10.25
CA MET A 86 1.17 1.47 -10.95
C MET A 86 -0.23 2.00 -10.64
N ALA A 87 -0.49 2.38 -9.38
CA ALA A 87 -1.77 2.95 -8.97
C ALA A 87 -2.00 4.32 -9.63
N GLN A 88 -0.97 5.17 -9.72
CA GLN A 88 -1.03 6.44 -10.44
C GLN A 88 -1.36 6.24 -11.93
N ALA A 89 -0.70 5.28 -12.58
CA ALA A 89 -0.99 4.93 -13.97
C ALA A 89 -2.45 4.43 -14.17
N LYS A 90 -2.99 3.68 -13.19
CA LYS A 90 -4.40 3.25 -13.21
C LYS A 90 -5.38 4.42 -13.07
N ILE A 91 -5.05 5.43 -12.26
CA ILE A 91 -5.85 6.66 -12.15
C ILE A 91 -5.88 7.38 -13.50
N LEU A 92 -4.74 7.52 -14.18
CA LEU A 92 -4.67 8.12 -15.52
C LEU A 92 -5.50 7.33 -16.54
N ARG A 93 -5.42 5.99 -16.50
CA ARG A 93 -6.24 5.13 -17.36
C ARG A 93 -7.74 5.35 -17.16
N GLN A 94 -8.18 5.54 -15.91
CA GLN A 94 -9.59 5.80 -15.61
C GLN A 94 -10.02 7.17 -16.14
N LYS A 95 -9.23 8.22 -15.92
CA LYS A 95 -9.47 9.56 -16.49
C LYS A 95 -9.51 9.55 -18.01
N LEU A 96 -8.64 8.77 -18.64
CA LEU A 96 -8.62 8.61 -20.09
C LEU A 96 -9.92 7.96 -20.57
N LYS A 97 -10.39 6.87 -19.96
CA LYS A 97 -11.70 6.28 -20.30
C LYS A 97 -12.84 7.29 -20.19
N GLU A 98 -12.85 8.08 -19.10
CA GLU A 98 -13.85 9.12 -18.91
C GLU A 98 -13.78 10.21 -19.98
N CYS A 99 -12.58 10.60 -20.42
CA CYS A 99 -12.40 11.55 -21.51
C CYS A 99 -13.00 11.02 -22.82
N TYR A 100 -12.68 9.77 -23.18
CA TYR A 100 -13.27 9.11 -24.35
C TYR A 100 -14.79 9.01 -24.27
N TRP A 101 -15.35 8.77 -23.08
CA TRP A 101 -16.80 8.72 -22.88
C TRP A 101 -17.47 10.09 -22.93
N LYS A 102 -16.82 11.17 -22.48
CA LYS A 102 -17.41 12.52 -22.44
C LYS A 102 -17.35 13.24 -23.78
N GLU A 103 -16.27 13.08 -24.53
CA GLU A 103 -16.01 13.87 -25.74
C GLU A 103 -16.51 13.22 -27.02
N GLU A 104 -16.88 11.94 -26.94
CA GLU A 104 -17.41 11.13 -28.04
C GLU A 104 -16.57 11.27 -29.31
N VAL A 105 -16.98 12.12 -30.25
CA VAL A 105 -16.33 12.32 -31.56
C VAL A 105 -15.03 13.14 -31.45
N ASN A 106 -14.89 14.00 -30.44
CA ASN A 106 -13.76 14.95 -30.34
C ASN A 106 -12.53 14.44 -29.56
N HIS A 107 -12.55 13.18 -29.11
CA HIS A 107 -11.51 12.58 -28.25
C HIS A 107 -10.08 12.64 -28.84
N MET A 108 -9.95 12.70 -30.17
CA MET A 108 -8.65 12.78 -30.86
C MET A 108 -7.88 14.08 -30.56
N LYS A 109 -8.59 15.19 -30.31
CA LYS A 109 -7.96 16.48 -30.04
C LYS A 109 -7.70 16.69 -28.57
N ASN A 110 -8.69 16.46 -27.71
CA ASN A 110 -8.54 16.85 -26.30
C ASN A 110 -8.00 15.70 -25.42
N CYS A 111 -8.31 14.42 -25.69
CA CYS A 111 -7.77 13.30 -24.90
C CYS A 111 -6.32 12.91 -25.26
N LYS A 112 -5.72 13.54 -26.29
CA LYS A 112 -4.37 13.23 -26.79
C LYS A 112 -3.29 13.39 -25.72
N GLU A 113 -3.32 14.49 -24.97
CA GLU A 113 -2.32 14.78 -23.95
C GLU A 113 -2.40 13.79 -22.79
N LEU A 114 -3.64 13.46 -22.36
CA LEU A 114 -3.88 12.43 -21.34
C LEU A 114 -3.38 11.06 -21.78
N ALA A 115 -3.54 10.72 -23.07
CA ALA A 115 -3.00 9.49 -23.63
C ALA A 115 -1.47 9.46 -23.61
N GLN A 116 -0.81 10.57 -23.96
CA GLN A 116 0.64 10.67 -23.91
C GLN A 116 1.18 10.53 -22.49
N GLN A 117 0.54 11.21 -21.51
CA GLN A 117 0.88 11.07 -20.10
C GLN A 117 0.71 9.63 -19.62
N TYR A 118 -0.39 8.96 -20.00
CA TYR A 118 -0.59 7.56 -19.68
C TYR A 118 0.54 6.68 -20.24
N LEU A 119 0.88 6.85 -21.52
CA LEU A 119 1.96 6.10 -22.18
C LEU A 119 3.33 6.32 -21.52
N GLN A 120 3.64 7.54 -21.10
CA GLN A 120 4.86 7.83 -20.34
C GLN A 120 4.81 7.16 -18.96
N SER A 121 3.65 7.17 -18.32
CA SER A 121 3.44 6.58 -16.99
C SER A 121 3.29 5.07 -16.95
N ILE A 122 3.45 4.33 -18.06
CA ILE A 122 3.48 2.86 -18.03
C ILE A 122 4.89 2.32 -18.26
N GLN A 123 5.75 3.09 -18.92
CA GLN A 123 7.10 2.66 -19.30
C GLN A 123 7.96 2.34 -18.07
N GLY A 124 8.41 1.09 -17.96
CA GLY A 124 9.39 0.65 -16.96
C GLY A 124 8.86 0.49 -15.52
N ILE A 125 7.54 0.42 -15.32
CA ILE A 125 6.93 0.39 -13.97
C ILE A 125 6.64 -1.04 -13.46
N GLY A 126 6.68 -2.04 -14.34
CA GLY A 126 6.34 -3.43 -14.03
C GLY A 126 7.06 -4.01 -12.81
N VAL A 127 6.29 -4.51 -11.85
CA VAL A 127 6.79 -5.35 -10.75
C VAL A 127 6.87 -6.79 -11.26
N HIS A 128 8.10 -7.26 -11.51
CA HIS A 128 8.47 -8.56 -12.12
C HIS A 128 8.31 -8.69 -13.64
N ARG A 129 9.18 -9.51 -14.25
CA ARG A 129 9.17 -9.84 -15.70
C ARG A 129 7.85 -10.43 -16.20
N VAL A 130 7.07 -11.04 -15.31
CA VAL A 130 5.81 -11.71 -15.63
C VAL A 130 4.69 -10.72 -15.96
N ASN A 131 4.84 -9.44 -15.56
CA ASN A 131 3.89 -8.37 -15.83
C ASN A 131 4.40 -7.35 -16.85
N GLN A 132 5.44 -7.68 -17.62
CA GLN A 132 5.94 -6.84 -18.71
C GLN A 132 5.09 -7.05 -19.95
N GLY A 133 4.23 -6.08 -20.27
CA GLY A 133 3.62 -5.98 -21.58
C GLY A 133 4.67 -5.72 -22.66
N GLN A 134 4.27 -5.83 -23.94
CA GLN A 134 5.12 -5.54 -25.10
C GLN A 134 5.86 -4.19 -25.02
N PHE A 135 5.32 -3.23 -24.27
CA PHE A 135 5.81 -1.86 -24.16
C PHE A 135 6.64 -1.57 -22.89
N ASP A 136 6.94 -2.58 -22.07
CA ASP A 136 7.64 -2.42 -20.78
C ASP A 136 9.16 -2.76 -20.85
N LYS A 137 9.78 -2.65 -22.03
CA LYS A 137 11.21 -2.92 -22.28
C LYS A 137 12.05 -1.66 -22.31
#